data_AF-A0A7T4WK93-F1
#
_entry.id   AF-A0A7T4WK93-F1
#
_cell.length_a   1.000
_cell.length_b   1.000
_cell.length_c   1.000
_cell.angle_alpha   90.00
_cell.angle_beta   90.00
_cell.angle_gamma   90.00
#
_symmetry.space_group_name_H-M   'P 1'
#
loop_
_entity.id
_entity.type
_entity.pdbx_description
1 polymer ?
#
loop_
_entity_poly.entity_id
_entity_poly.type
_entity_poly.pdbx_seq_one_letter_code
_entity_poly.pdbx_strand_id
1 'polypeptide(L)'
;MDECAFCRIVRGEDPDAIVLYEDDETIALVPLEPATRGHTLVIPKTHVSRVWDLGREDAAAVMSTVVTVAEALRHSLHPQGLNVIQSNGAAASQTVDHVHVHLVPRWRRDNMVLRWPRKAAESRDKQHVTAATIRDQLESMPSMAPLPVSSPEDRRQHLGFIQGVISRMASASASAKTWLLPIMIAAYGYAFVQHSWPIAALGIAAVAVFALLDANYLKQERSFRALYDQVARGGSVPPFSMNPTLAAPADRTKVNYWPDPQDWKSWAIAPFYLPLLLVGGVLVTYILSGC
;
A
#
# COMPACT_ATOMS: atom_id res chain seq x y z
N MET A 1 -23.58 -16.65 20.97
CA MET A 1 -22.53 -17.01 20.00
C MET A 1 -22.62 -18.48 19.61
N ASP A 2 -22.66 -19.42 20.56
CA ASP A 2 -22.69 -20.87 20.26
C ASP A 2 -23.96 -21.36 19.54
N GLU A 3 -25.07 -20.63 19.63
CA GLU A 3 -26.31 -20.93 18.91
C GLU A 3 -26.44 -20.21 17.55
N CYS A 4 -25.45 -19.39 17.14
CA CYS A 4 -25.53 -18.66 15.88
C CYS A 4 -25.25 -19.57 14.68
N ALA A 5 -26.23 -19.72 13.78
CA ALA A 5 -26.09 -20.55 12.58
C ALA A 5 -24.90 -20.12 11.70
N PHE A 6 -24.69 -18.82 11.50
CA PHE A 6 -23.56 -18.33 10.71
C PHE A 6 -22.21 -18.53 11.39
N CYS A 7 -22.13 -18.45 12.73
CA CYS A 7 -20.88 -18.79 13.43
C CYS A 7 -20.50 -20.25 13.25
N ARG A 8 -21.47 -21.19 13.22
CA ARG A 8 -21.18 -22.60 12.92
C ARG A 8 -20.61 -22.77 11.50
N ILE A 9 -21.16 -22.06 10.52
CA ILE A 9 -20.62 -22.06 9.15
C ILE A 9 -19.19 -21.51 9.13
N VAL A 10 -18.95 -20.37 9.79
CA VAL A 10 -17.61 -19.76 9.91
C VAL A 10 -16.61 -20.72 10.58
N ARG A 11 -17.05 -21.53 11.54
CA ARG A 11 -16.22 -22.57 12.20
C ARG A 11 -16.08 -23.86 11.38
N GLY A 12 -16.73 -23.98 10.21
CA GLY A 12 -16.72 -25.18 9.39
C GLY A 12 -17.52 -26.36 10.00
N GLU A 13 -18.46 -26.07 10.89
CA GLU A 13 -19.27 -27.06 11.60
C GLU A 13 -20.57 -27.45 10.86
N ASP A 14 -20.87 -26.78 9.74
CA ASP A 14 -22.06 -27.03 8.92
C ASP A 14 -21.65 -27.58 7.54
N PRO A 15 -21.75 -28.91 7.32
CA PRO A 15 -21.30 -29.55 6.08
C PRO A 15 -22.23 -29.28 4.89
N ASP A 16 -23.47 -28.82 5.13
CA ASP A 16 -24.44 -28.54 4.08
C ASP A 16 -24.32 -27.10 3.55
N ALA A 17 -23.48 -26.27 4.16
CA ALA A 17 -23.25 -24.90 3.74
C ALA A 17 -22.53 -24.83 2.38
N ILE A 18 -23.14 -24.15 1.42
CA ILE A 18 -22.54 -23.93 0.10
C ILE A 18 -21.80 -22.60 0.10
N VAL A 19 -20.48 -22.64 0.29
CA VAL A 19 -19.58 -21.48 0.25
C VAL A 19 -19.17 -21.18 -1.19
N LEU A 20 -19.29 -19.92 -1.60
CA LEU A 20 -18.93 -19.43 -2.93
C LEU A 20 -17.58 -18.70 -2.95
N TYR A 21 -17.27 -18.00 -1.86
CA TYR A 21 -16.06 -17.20 -1.69
C TYR A 21 -15.75 -17.06 -0.21
N GLU A 22 -14.48 -17.05 0.14
CA GLU A 22 -14.00 -16.86 1.51
C GLU A 22 -12.64 -16.16 1.47
N ASP A 23 -12.48 -15.17 2.34
CA ASP A 23 -11.20 -14.54 2.64
C ASP A 23 -10.97 -14.48 4.16
N ASP A 24 -9.96 -13.74 4.61
CA ASP A 24 -9.57 -13.72 6.02
C ASP A 24 -10.65 -13.12 6.93
N GLU A 25 -11.53 -12.25 6.41
CA GLU A 25 -12.50 -11.48 7.21
C GLU A 25 -13.95 -11.85 6.93
N THR A 26 -14.26 -12.43 5.76
CA THR A 26 -15.64 -12.61 5.28
C THR A 26 -15.86 -13.95 4.59
N ILE A 27 -17.12 -14.36 4.53
CA ILE A 27 -17.59 -15.54 3.78
C ILE A 27 -18.81 -15.15 2.95
N ALA A 28 -18.86 -15.61 1.70
CA ALA A 28 -20.04 -15.56 0.84
C ALA A 28 -20.62 -16.95 0.63
N LEU A 29 -21.92 -17.12 0.87
CA LEU A 29 -22.59 -18.42 0.87
C LEU A 29 -23.99 -18.36 0.27
N VAL A 30 -24.47 -19.49 -0.22
CA VAL A 30 -25.85 -19.63 -0.71
C VAL A 30 -26.78 -19.85 0.50
N PRO A 31 -27.85 -19.04 0.67
CA PRO A 31 -28.82 -19.27 1.73
C PRO A 31 -29.62 -20.55 1.47
N LEU A 32 -30.11 -21.18 2.54
CA LEU A 32 -30.95 -22.39 2.46
C LEU A 32 -32.20 -22.19 1.61
N GLU A 33 -32.80 -21.00 1.66
CA GLU A 33 -33.99 -20.62 0.89
C GLU A 33 -33.68 -19.41 -0.02
N PRO A 34 -33.14 -19.63 -1.22
CA PRO A 34 -32.85 -18.57 -2.18
C PRO A 34 -34.14 -17.86 -2.66
N ALA A 35 -34.20 -16.53 -2.52
CA ALA A 35 -35.32 -15.73 -3.02
C ALA A 35 -35.34 -15.66 -4.56
N THR A 36 -34.16 -15.70 -5.18
CA THR A 36 -33.97 -15.78 -6.63
C THR A 36 -32.75 -16.65 -6.95
N ARG A 37 -32.59 -17.01 -8.24
CA ARG A 37 -31.40 -17.71 -8.72
C ARG A 37 -30.14 -16.89 -8.42
N GLY A 38 -29.17 -17.51 -7.74
CA GLY A 38 -27.90 -16.86 -7.38
C GLY A 38 -27.98 -15.96 -6.13
N HIS A 39 -29.08 -16.00 -5.37
CA HIS A 39 -29.15 -15.34 -4.07
C HIS A 39 -27.96 -15.77 -3.22
N THR A 40 -27.19 -14.81 -2.75
CA THR A 40 -25.97 -15.02 -1.96
C THR A 40 -26.02 -14.16 -0.72
N LEU A 41 -25.52 -14.67 0.41
CA LEU A 41 -25.28 -13.93 1.64
C LEU A 41 -23.79 -13.65 1.75
N VAL A 42 -23.41 -12.42 2.09
CA VAL A 42 -22.05 -12.07 2.55
C VAL A 42 -22.11 -11.78 4.03
N ILE A 43 -21.27 -12.46 4.81
CA ILE A 43 -21.19 -12.34 6.26
C ILE A 43 -19.76 -12.03 6.70
N PRO A 44 -19.54 -11.19 7.74
CA PRO A 44 -18.26 -11.12 8.42
C PRO A 44 -18.04 -12.41 9.24
N LYS A 45 -16.79 -12.83 9.38
CA LYS A 45 -16.41 -13.93 10.29
C LYS A 45 -16.58 -13.51 11.75
N THR A 46 -16.35 -12.24 12.05
CA THR A 46 -16.67 -11.63 13.36
C THR A 46 -18.18 -11.67 13.60
N HIS A 47 -18.60 -12.19 14.75
CA HIS A 47 -20.00 -12.17 15.15
C HIS A 47 -20.41 -10.78 15.62
N VAL A 48 -21.22 -10.10 14.80
CA VAL A 48 -21.86 -8.83 15.12
C VAL A 48 -23.33 -8.97 14.77
N SER A 49 -24.24 -8.67 15.70
CA SER A 49 -25.66 -8.91 15.43
C SER A 49 -26.27 -7.90 14.46
N ARG A 50 -25.85 -6.63 14.52
CA ARG A 50 -26.49 -5.52 13.79
C ARG A 50 -25.48 -4.50 13.32
N VAL A 51 -25.87 -3.69 12.34
CA VAL A 51 -25.04 -2.63 11.74
C VAL A 51 -24.61 -1.57 12.76
N TRP A 52 -25.42 -1.34 13.81
CA TRP A 52 -25.09 -0.39 14.87
C TRP A 52 -23.87 -0.80 15.69
N ASP A 53 -23.56 -2.09 15.71
CA ASP A 53 -22.45 -2.67 16.45
C ASP A 53 -21.27 -3.04 15.51
N LEU A 54 -21.40 -2.78 14.21
CA LEU A 54 -20.42 -3.19 13.21
C LEU A 54 -19.23 -2.23 13.18
N GLY A 55 -18.04 -2.79 13.39
CA GLY A 55 -16.77 -2.07 13.25
C GLY A 55 -16.57 -1.56 11.83
N ARG A 56 -15.80 -0.48 11.68
CA ARG A 56 -15.54 0.10 10.34
C ARG A 56 -14.72 -0.83 9.45
N GLU A 57 -13.78 -1.56 10.03
CA GLU A 57 -12.94 -2.53 9.33
C GLU A 57 -13.81 -3.68 8.80
N ASP A 58 -14.61 -4.32 9.67
CA ASP A 58 -15.59 -5.33 9.27
C ASP A 58 -16.57 -4.81 8.20
N ALA A 59 -17.07 -3.58 8.35
CA ALA A 59 -17.98 -2.97 7.38
C ALA A 59 -17.32 -2.76 6.01
N ALA A 60 -16.05 -2.34 5.97
CA ALA A 60 -15.29 -2.18 4.75
C ALA A 60 -14.99 -3.53 4.09
N ALA A 61 -14.59 -4.53 4.88
CA ALA A 61 -14.35 -5.89 4.41
C ALA A 61 -15.62 -6.50 3.79
N VAL A 62 -16.75 -6.44 4.52
CA VAL A 62 -18.06 -6.93 4.04
C VAL A 62 -18.45 -6.25 2.73
N MET A 63 -18.35 -4.92 2.63
CA MET A 63 -18.73 -4.22 1.40
C MET A 63 -17.77 -4.47 0.24
N SER A 64 -16.48 -4.66 0.50
CA SER A 64 -15.50 -5.11 -0.51
C SER A 64 -15.91 -6.46 -1.09
N THR A 65 -16.22 -7.43 -0.22
CA THR A 65 -16.68 -8.76 -0.63
C THR A 65 -18.02 -8.71 -1.37
N VAL A 66 -18.96 -7.85 -0.95
CA VAL A 66 -20.21 -7.61 -1.67
C VAL A 66 -19.93 -7.17 -3.12
N VAL A 67 -18.99 -6.25 -3.35
CA VAL A 67 -18.65 -5.80 -4.70
C VAL A 67 -18.03 -6.94 -5.52
N THR A 68 -17.09 -7.68 -4.95
CA THR A 68 -16.44 -8.85 -5.59
C THR A 68 -17.47 -9.90 -6.02
N VAL A 69 -18.36 -10.29 -5.10
CA VAL A 69 -19.39 -11.30 -5.36
C VAL A 69 -20.44 -10.78 -6.34
N ALA A 70 -20.82 -9.51 -6.25
CA ALA A 70 -21.75 -8.89 -7.20
C ALA A 70 -21.22 -8.93 -8.64
N GLU A 71 -19.91 -8.69 -8.84
CA GLU A 71 -19.26 -8.78 -10.14
C GLU A 71 -19.25 -10.23 -10.65
N ALA A 72 -18.93 -11.20 -9.81
CA ALA A 72 -19.00 -12.62 -10.15
C ALA A 72 -20.43 -13.04 -10.55
N LEU A 73 -21.45 -12.63 -9.79
CA LEU A 73 -22.86 -12.89 -10.11
C LEU A 73 -23.26 -12.24 -11.44
N ARG A 74 -22.79 -11.02 -11.72
CA ARG A 74 -23.06 -10.31 -12.97
C ARG A 74 -22.52 -11.09 -14.17
N HIS A 75 -21.28 -11.54 -14.11
CA HIS A 75 -20.63 -12.25 -15.23
C HIS A 75 -21.09 -13.70 -15.40
N SER A 76 -21.48 -14.36 -14.31
CA SER A 76 -21.93 -15.76 -14.38
C SER A 76 -23.40 -15.90 -14.77
N LEU A 77 -24.28 -15.04 -14.24
CA LEU A 77 -25.73 -15.19 -14.38
C LEU A 77 -26.40 -14.15 -15.27
N HIS A 78 -25.68 -13.07 -15.62
CA HIS A 78 -26.21 -11.97 -16.44
C HIS A 78 -27.58 -11.46 -15.98
N PRO A 79 -27.78 -11.15 -14.68
CA PRO A 79 -29.05 -10.63 -14.20
C PRO A 79 -29.32 -9.24 -14.76
N GLN A 80 -30.60 -8.87 -14.84
CA GLN A 80 -31.03 -7.55 -15.33
C GLN A 80 -30.91 -6.47 -14.25
N GLY A 81 -30.72 -6.87 -12.99
CA GLY A 81 -30.45 -6.00 -11.86
C GLY A 81 -29.97 -6.80 -10.65
N LEU A 82 -29.66 -6.10 -9.57
CA LEU A 82 -29.22 -6.70 -8.31
C LEU A 82 -29.83 -5.88 -7.16
N ASN A 83 -30.43 -6.56 -6.18
CA ASN A 83 -30.68 -5.93 -4.89
C ASN A 83 -29.58 -6.30 -3.92
N VAL A 84 -29.08 -5.29 -3.20
CA VAL A 84 -28.21 -5.44 -2.04
C VAL A 84 -29.02 -5.04 -0.82
N ILE A 85 -29.26 -5.98 0.09
CA ILE A 85 -30.17 -5.77 1.23
C ILE A 85 -29.45 -6.21 2.51
N GLN A 86 -29.49 -5.35 3.53
CA GLN A 86 -29.02 -5.67 4.86
C GLN A 86 -30.09 -5.19 5.85
N SER A 87 -30.48 -6.08 6.76
CA SER A 87 -31.61 -5.88 7.67
C SER A 87 -31.13 -5.84 9.11
N ASN A 88 -31.72 -4.96 9.93
CA ASN A 88 -31.38 -4.83 11.35
C ASN A 88 -32.64 -4.85 12.22
N GLY A 89 -32.82 -5.92 12.98
CA GLY A 89 -33.98 -6.19 13.83
C GLY A 89 -35.16 -6.82 13.08
N ALA A 90 -36.04 -7.46 13.85
CA ALA A 90 -37.20 -8.19 13.32
C ALA A 90 -38.16 -7.30 12.51
N ALA A 91 -38.33 -6.03 12.92
CA ALA A 91 -39.15 -5.05 12.19
C ALA A 91 -38.61 -4.75 10.77
N ALA A 92 -37.31 -4.94 10.55
CA ALA A 92 -36.65 -4.83 9.25
C ALA A 92 -36.43 -6.21 8.59
N SER A 93 -37.16 -7.24 9.03
CA SER A 93 -37.09 -8.64 8.56
C SER A 93 -35.75 -9.37 8.76
N GLN A 94 -34.94 -8.98 9.75
CA GLN A 94 -33.78 -9.76 10.14
C GLN A 94 -34.21 -11.03 10.90
N THR A 95 -33.75 -12.20 10.47
CA THR A 95 -34.08 -13.51 11.08
C THR A 95 -32.89 -14.15 11.81
N VAL A 96 -31.67 -13.85 11.38
CA VAL A 96 -30.42 -14.29 12.05
C VAL A 96 -29.72 -13.07 12.62
N ASP A 97 -29.50 -13.05 13.94
CA ASP A 97 -28.79 -11.99 14.68
C ASP A 97 -27.27 -12.07 14.48
N HIS A 98 -26.85 -12.05 13.22
CA HIS A 98 -25.47 -11.91 12.73
C HIS A 98 -25.54 -11.14 11.41
N VAL A 99 -24.76 -10.07 11.25
CA VAL A 99 -24.81 -9.17 10.09
C VAL A 99 -24.62 -9.98 8.81
N HIS A 100 -25.58 -9.87 7.89
CA HIS A 100 -25.50 -10.51 6.60
C HIS A 100 -26.06 -9.57 5.53
N VAL A 101 -25.36 -9.50 4.41
CA VAL A 101 -25.79 -8.72 3.24
C VAL A 101 -26.29 -9.70 2.19
N HIS A 102 -27.54 -9.57 1.81
CA HIS A 102 -28.15 -10.29 0.71
C HIS A 102 -27.76 -9.65 -0.61
N LEU A 103 -27.20 -10.44 -1.53
CA LEU A 103 -27.10 -10.13 -2.94
C LEU A 103 -28.15 -10.95 -3.67
N VAL A 104 -29.17 -10.28 -4.21
CA VAL A 104 -30.32 -10.91 -4.85
C VAL A 104 -30.36 -10.52 -6.33
N PRO A 105 -29.81 -11.34 -7.24
CA PRO A 105 -29.91 -11.10 -8.68
C PRO A 105 -31.37 -11.03 -9.13
N ARG A 106 -31.69 -10.08 -10.01
CA ARG A 106 -33.06 -9.76 -10.42
C ARG A 106 -33.29 -9.97 -11.91
N TRP A 107 -34.47 -10.46 -12.24
CA TRP A 107 -34.99 -10.54 -13.61
C TRP A 107 -36.39 -9.95 -13.67
N ARG A 108 -36.77 -9.43 -14.84
CA ARG A 108 -38.15 -8.99 -15.06
C ARG A 108 -39.12 -10.13 -14.76
N ARG A 109 -40.10 -9.84 -13.89
CA ARG A 109 -41.14 -10.79 -13.44
C ARG A 109 -40.60 -11.98 -12.63
N ASP A 110 -39.47 -11.82 -11.94
CA ASP A 110 -39.14 -12.76 -10.87
C ASP A 110 -40.17 -12.70 -9.72
N ASN A 111 -40.12 -13.71 -8.83
CA ASN A 111 -41.06 -13.84 -7.72
C ASN A 111 -40.74 -12.93 -6.53
N MET A 112 -39.64 -12.18 -6.57
CA MET A 112 -39.18 -11.37 -5.44
C MET A 112 -39.89 -10.03 -5.41
N VAL A 113 -40.62 -9.75 -4.33
CA VAL A 113 -41.42 -8.53 -4.20
C VAL A 113 -40.82 -7.60 -3.16
N LEU A 114 -40.35 -6.42 -3.61
CA LEU A 114 -40.00 -5.30 -2.73
C LEU A 114 -41.10 -4.24 -2.81
N ARG A 115 -41.88 -4.09 -1.74
CA ARG A 115 -43.01 -3.16 -1.69
C ARG A 115 -42.57 -1.81 -1.14
N TRP A 116 -42.42 -0.82 -2.03
CA TRP A 116 -42.28 0.57 -1.62
C TRP A 116 -43.65 1.23 -1.44
N PRO A 117 -43.92 1.93 -0.32
CA PRO A 117 -45.17 2.67 -0.14
C PRO A 117 -45.36 3.74 -1.23
N ARG A 118 -46.60 3.88 -1.74
CA ARG A 118 -46.93 4.90 -2.76
C ARG A 118 -47.10 6.31 -2.20
N LYS A 119 -47.42 6.42 -0.91
CA LYS A 119 -47.58 7.70 -0.21
C LYS A 119 -46.40 7.89 0.73
N ALA A 120 -45.91 9.12 0.80
CA ALA A 120 -44.90 9.50 1.79
C ALA A 120 -45.44 9.26 3.20
N ALA A 121 -44.59 8.80 4.11
CA ALA A 121 -44.94 8.57 5.51
C ALA A 121 -45.23 9.89 6.26
N GLU A 122 -44.63 10.99 5.82
CA GLU A 122 -44.74 12.31 6.43
C GLU A 122 -44.75 13.43 5.39
N SER A 123 -45.30 14.60 5.75
CA SER A 123 -45.33 15.81 4.92
C SER A 123 -43.94 16.44 4.79
N ARG A 124 -43.73 17.32 3.81
CA ARG A 124 -42.45 18.02 3.63
C ARG A 124 -42.02 18.82 4.86
N ASP A 125 -42.95 19.51 5.53
CA ASP A 125 -42.61 20.28 6.73
C ASP A 125 -42.11 19.37 7.86
N LYS A 126 -42.74 18.20 8.06
CA LYS A 126 -42.28 17.20 9.03
C LYS A 126 -40.91 16.61 8.65
N GLN A 127 -40.67 16.36 7.37
CA GLN A 127 -39.35 15.90 6.89
C GLN A 127 -38.24 16.89 7.24
N HIS A 128 -38.48 18.21 7.14
CA HIS A 128 -37.49 19.21 7.54
C HIS A 128 -37.19 19.16 9.04
N VAL A 129 -38.22 18.97 9.88
CA VAL A 129 -38.05 18.81 11.32
C VAL A 129 -37.27 17.53 11.65
N THR A 130 -37.68 16.39 11.07
CA THR A 130 -36.99 15.10 11.24
C THR A 130 -35.53 15.18 10.80
N ALA A 131 -35.25 15.82 9.65
CA ALA A 131 -33.89 15.99 9.14
C ALA A 131 -33.03 16.87 10.04
N ALA A 132 -33.60 17.92 10.65
CA ALA A 132 -32.88 18.76 11.61
C ALA A 132 -32.48 17.94 12.84
N THR A 133 -33.41 17.18 13.43
CA THR A 133 -33.11 16.29 14.57
C THR A 133 -32.00 15.28 14.26
N ILE A 134 -32.01 14.68 13.07
CA ILE A 134 -30.95 13.76 12.64
C ILE A 134 -29.61 14.49 12.48
N ARG A 135 -29.62 15.70 11.91
CA ARG A 135 -28.40 16.49 11.70
C ARG A 135 -27.77 16.90 13.03
N ASP A 136 -28.57 17.38 13.98
CA ASP A 136 -28.09 17.76 15.31
C ASP A 136 -27.44 16.55 16.01
N GLN A 137 -28.01 15.35 15.83
CA GLN A 137 -27.39 14.13 16.34
C GLN A 137 -26.06 13.81 15.61
N LEU A 138 -26.00 13.94 14.28
CA LEU A 138 -24.76 13.71 13.52
C LEU A 138 -23.65 14.69 13.89
N GLU A 139 -24.00 15.94 14.23
CA GLU A 139 -23.05 16.99 14.64
C GLU A 139 -22.56 16.81 16.09
N SER A 140 -23.42 16.30 16.98
CA SER A 140 -23.07 16.02 18.38
C SER A 140 -22.35 14.69 18.57
N MET A 141 -22.46 13.76 17.62
CA MET A 141 -21.70 12.53 17.64
C MET A 141 -20.20 12.84 17.51
N PRO A 142 -19.32 12.16 18.27
CA PRO A 142 -17.90 12.32 18.09
C PRO A 142 -17.56 12.07 16.62
N SER A 143 -16.78 12.97 16.01
CA SER A 143 -16.29 12.81 14.65
C SER A 143 -15.62 11.45 14.57
N MET A 144 -16.31 10.51 13.93
CA MET A 144 -15.77 9.18 13.77
C MET A 144 -14.57 9.34 12.85
N ALA A 145 -13.38 9.06 13.37
CA ALA A 145 -12.16 9.08 12.58
C ALA A 145 -12.41 8.30 11.27
N PRO A 146 -12.01 8.84 10.11
CA PRO A 146 -11.94 8.05 8.89
C PRO A 146 -11.24 6.72 9.20
N LEU A 147 -11.63 5.64 8.52
CA LEU A 147 -10.86 4.39 8.55
C LEU A 147 -9.37 4.76 8.47
N PRO A 148 -8.52 4.31 9.40
CA PRO A 148 -7.11 4.63 9.34
C PRO A 148 -6.60 4.08 8.01
N VAL A 149 -6.33 4.96 7.06
CA VAL A 149 -5.69 4.59 5.79
C VAL A 149 -4.28 4.01 6.07
N SER A 150 -3.76 4.21 7.28
CA SER A 150 -2.59 3.52 7.82
C SER A 150 -2.71 3.41 9.34
N SER A 151 -2.67 2.21 9.90
CA SER A 151 -2.52 2.01 11.34
C SER A 151 -1.14 2.51 11.82
N PRO A 152 -0.93 2.76 13.13
CA PRO A 152 0.40 3.02 13.67
C PRO A 152 1.39 1.89 13.38
N GLU A 153 0.91 0.65 13.25
CA GLU A 153 1.72 -0.51 12.92
C GLU A 153 2.13 -0.49 11.44
N ASP A 154 1.20 -0.19 10.52
CA ASP A 154 1.52 -0.03 9.09
C ASP A 154 2.57 1.04 8.87
N ARG A 155 2.49 2.13 9.65
CA ARG A 155 3.49 3.19 9.64
C ARG A 155 4.86 2.69 10.12
N ARG A 156 4.93 1.91 11.20
CA ARG A 156 6.18 1.29 11.67
C ARG A 156 6.75 0.35 10.62
N GLN A 157 5.91 -0.48 10.00
CA GLN A 157 6.32 -1.42 8.97
C GLN A 157 6.83 -0.70 7.72
N HIS A 158 6.14 0.36 7.27
CA HIS A 158 6.55 1.20 6.16
C HIS A 158 7.90 1.87 6.43
N LEU A 159 8.09 2.44 7.63
CA LEU A 159 9.39 2.96 8.06
C LEU A 159 10.48 1.88 8.05
N GLY A 160 10.15 0.65 8.48
CA GLY A 160 11.04 -0.51 8.42
C GLY A 160 11.49 -0.84 6.99
N PHE A 161 10.57 -0.84 6.02
CA PHE A 161 10.91 -1.07 4.61
C PHE A 161 11.82 0.01 4.03
N ILE A 162 11.52 1.29 4.31
CA ILE A 162 12.36 2.41 3.88
C ILE A 162 13.75 2.33 4.52
N GLN A 163 13.82 2.06 5.82
CA GLN A 163 15.08 1.88 6.55
C GLN A 163 15.91 0.73 5.96
N GLY A 164 15.26 -0.36 5.56
CA GLY A 164 15.92 -1.47 4.87
C GLY A 164 16.60 -1.05 3.55
N VAL A 165 15.97 -0.18 2.76
CA VAL A 165 16.58 0.38 1.54
C VAL A 165 17.77 1.27 1.88
N ILE A 166 17.60 2.19 2.85
CA ILE A 166 18.67 3.11 3.29
C ILE A 166 19.91 2.31 3.73
N SER A 167 19.73 1.29 4.56
CA SER A 167 20.83 0.43 5.02
C SER A 167 21.55 -0.30 3.87
N ARG A 168 20.79 -0.79 2.88
CA ARG A 168 21.40 -1.43 1.68
C ARG A 168 22.18 -0.45 0.83
N MET A 169 21.69 0.79 0.63
CA MET A 169 22.41 1.81 -0.14
C MET A 169 23.70 2.24 0.57
N ALA A 170 23.66 2.46 1.88
CA ALA A 170 24.84 2.77 2.67
C ALA A 170 25.89 1.63 2.63
N SER A 171 25.44 0.38 2.73
CA SER A 171 26.31 -0.80 2.61
C SER A 171 26.93 -0.94 1.21
N ALA A 172 26.16 -0.68 0.15
CA ALA A 172 26.65 -0.68 -1.22
C ALA A 172 27.70 0.42 -1.45
N SER A 173 27.47 1.62 -0.91
CA SER A 173 28.45 2.73 -0.91
C SER A 173 29.77 2.34 -0.23
N ALA A 174 29.71 1.73 0.95
CA ALA A 174 30.91 1.26 1.64
C ALA A 174 31.64 0.16 0.84
N SER A 175 30.88 -0.80 0.30
CA SER A 175 31.42 -1.90 -0.50
C SER A 175 32.13 -1.40 -1.76
N ALA A 176 31.59 -0.38 -2.43
CA ALA A 176 32.23 0.23 -3.61
C ALA A 176 33.64 0.74 -3.28
N LYS A 177 33.81 1.43 -2.15
CA LYS A 177 35.11 1.90 -1.66
C LYS A 177 36.06 0.74 -1.36
N THR A 178 35.57 -0.30 -0.69
CA THR A 178 36.36 -1.50 -0.35
C THR A 178 36.85 -2.22 -1.60
N TRP A 179 36.01 -2.38 -2.63
CA TRP A 179 36.41 -3.03 -3.89
C TRP A 179 37.35 -2.18 -4.74
N LEU A 180 37.21 -0.85 -4.70
CA LEU A 180 38.09 0.05 -5.45
C LEU A 180 39.54 0.01 -4.94
N LEU A 181 39.75 -0.03 -3.62
CA LEU A 181 41.09 0.10 -3.05
C LEU A 181 42.10 -0.93 -3.58
N PRO A 182 41.81 -2.25 -3.58
CA PRO A 182 42.72 -3.25 -4.16
C PRO A 182 42.98 -3.04 -5.65
N ILE A 183 41.94 -2.70 -6.42
CA ILE A 183 42.05 -2.45 -7.87
C ILE A 183 42.99 -1.27 -8.12
N MET A 184 42.81 -0.18 -7.38
CA MET A 184 43.62 1.03 -7.50
C MET A 184 45.06 0.78 -7.07
N ILE A 185 45.29 0.11 -5.92
CA ILE A 185 46.63 -0.25 -5.44
C ILE A 185 47.38 -1.09 -6.49
N ALA A 186 46.72 -2.13 -7.03
CA ALA A 186 47.33 -2.99 -8.04
C ALA A 186 47.62 -2.25 -9.35
N ALA A 187 46.67 -1.47 -9.84
CA ALA A 187 46.82 -0.71 -11.09
C ALA A 187 47.94 0.33 -11.00
N TYR A 188 47.93 1.16 -9.96
CA TYR A 188 48.95 2.21 -9.79
C TYR A 188 50.32 1.63 -9.44
N GLY A 189 50.38 0.59 -8.60
CA GLY A 189 51.63 -0.09 -8.27
C GLY A 189 52.28 -0.73 -9.51
N TYR A 190 51.49 -1.42 -10.33
CA TYR A 190 51.99 -2.03 -11.57
C TYR A 190 52.39 -0.98 -12.61
N ALA A 191 51.59 0.09 -12.77
CA ALA A 191 51.91 1.19 -13.67
C ALA A 191 53.22 1.89 -13.31
N PHE A 192 53.49 2.07 -12.01
CA PHE A 192 54.72 2.64 -11.51
C PHE A 192 55.94 1.75 -11.83
N VAL A 193 55.85 0.45 -11.54
CA VAL A 193 56.96 -0.50 -11.78
C VAL A 193 57.28 -0.65 -13.28
N GLN A 194 56.25 -0.69 -14.13
CA GLN A 194 56.42 -0.92 -15.56
C GLN A 194 56.54 0.36 -16.39
N HIS A 195 56.54 1.54 -15.74
CA HIS A 195 56.51 2.84 -16.41
C HIS A 195 55.43 2.94 -17.51
N SER A 196 54.25 2.37 -17.24
CA SER A 196 53.17 2.24 -18.21
C SER A 196 52.03 3.21 -17.91
N TRP A 197 52.05 4.38 -18.57
CA TRP A 197 51.02 5.40 -18.42
C TRP A 197 49.59 4.91 -18.77
N PRO A 198 49.38 3.98 -19.74
CA PRO A 198 48.03 3.47 -20.02
C PRO A 198 47.42 2.74 -18.84
N ILE A 199 48.22 2.04 -18.04
CA ILE A 199 47.74 1.30 -16.86
C ILE A 199 47.40 2.28 -15.72
N ALA A 200 48.18 3.34 -15.54
CA ALA A 200 47.82 4.42 -14.62
C ALA A 200 46.50 5.10 -15.03
N ALA A 201 46.31 5.38 -16.32
CA ALA A 201 45.06 5.92 -16.86
C ALA A 201 43.86 4.96 -16.65
N LEU A 202 44.07 3.64 -16.79
CA LEU A 202 43.05 2.63 -16.48
C LEU A 202 42.64 2.67 -15.00
N GLY A 203 43.61 2.84 -14.08
CA GLY A 203 43.32 3.01 -12.66
C GLY A 203 42.51 4.28 -12.36
N ILE A 204 42.84 5.41 -13.00
CA ILE A 204 42.05 6.66 -12.90
C ILE A 204 40.61 6.43 -13.39
N ALA A 205 40.44 5.74 -14.52
CA ALA A 205 39.12 5.41 -15.05
C ALA A 205 38.31 4.54 -14.08
N ALA A 206 38.94 3.53 -13.45
CA ALA A 206 38.29 2.73 -12.41
C ALA A 206 37.85 3.58 -11.22
N VAL A 207 38.72 4.48 -10.72
CA VAL A 207 38.38 5.41 -9.64
C VAL A 207 37.19 6.28 -10.02
N ALA A 208 37.15 6.83 -11.24
CA ALA A 208 36.04 7.67 -11.72
C ALA A 208 34.71 6.91 -11.81
N VAL A 209 34.72 5.66 -12.30
CA VAL A 209 33.52 4.81 -12.40
C VAL A 209 32.98 4.48 -11.01
N PHE A 210 33.85 4.08 -10.08
CA PHE A 210 33.44 3.80 -8.70
C PHE A 210 32.94 5.06 -7.98
N ALA A 211 33.58 6.21 -8.20
CA ALA A 211 33.11 7.49 -7.66
C ALA A 211 31.70 7.84 -8.15
N LEU A 212 31.40 7.59 -9.42
CA LEU A 212 30.08 7.79 -10.01
C LEU A 212 29.02 6.86 -9.39
N LEU A 213 29.34 5.56 -9.27
CA LEU A 213 28.44 4.58 -8.65
C LEU A 213 28.13 4.94 -7.19
N ASP A 214 29.16 5.30 -6.44
CA ASP A 214 29.07 5.65 -5.03
C ASP A 214 28.29 6.96 -4.81
N ALA A 215 28.53 7.99 -5.63
CA ALA A 215 27.74 9.21 -5.62
C ALA A 215 26.25 8.94 -5.95
N ASN A 216 25.97 7.98 -6.82
CA ASN A 216 24.60 7.56 -7.11
C ASN A 216 23.95 6.82 -5.93
N TYR A 217 24.68 5.92 -5.24
CA TYR A 217 24.17 5.30 -4.01
C TYR A 217 23.85 6.34 -2.93
N LEU A 218 24.71 7.32 -2.74
CA LEU A 218 24.49 8.41 -1.79
C LEU A 218 23.25 9.25 -2.14
N LYS A 219 23.06 9.56 -3.44
CA LYS A 219 21.86 10.27 -3.91
C LYS A 219 20.59 9.49 -3.60
N GLN A 220 20.57 8.19 -3.90
CA GLN A 220 19.43 7.33 -3.62
C GLN A 220 19.16 7.28 -2.10
N GLU A 221 20.20 7.05 -1.29
CA GLU A 221 20.09 7.05 0.16
C GLU A 221 19.45 8.33 0.71
N ARG A 222 19.91 9.51 0.26
CA ARG A 222 19.33 10.81 0.66
C ARG A 222 17.86 10.94 0.26
N SER A 223 17.49 10.46 -0.92
CA SER A 223 16.10 10.50 -1.38
C SER A 223 15.18 9.63 -0.52
N PHE A 224 15.64 8.44 -0.12
CA PHE A 224 14.89 7.56 0.78
C PHE A 224 14.87 8.08 2.22
N ARG A 225 15.92 8.79 2.68
CA ARG A 225 15.89 9.49 3.98
C ARG A 225 14.85 10.60 4.00
N ALA A 226 14.72 11.37 2.93
CA ALA A 226 13.67 12.39 2.82
C ALA A 226 12.27 11.75 2.87
N LEU A 227 12.07 10.62 2.19
CA LEU A 227 10.83 9.83 2.26
C LEU A 227 10.57 9.31 3.68
N TYR A 228 11.60 8.77 4.35
CA TYR A 228 11.52 8.32 5.74
C TYR A 228 11.04 9.45 6.65
N ASP A 229 11.64 10.64 6.57
CA ASP A 229 11.28 11.80 7.39
C ASP A 229 9.85 12.29 7.12
N GLN A 230 9.35 12.13 5.89
CA GLN A 230 7.97 12.48 5.54
C GLN A 230 6.97 11.51 6.18
N VAL A 231 7.23 10.20 6.08
CA VAL A 231 6.41 9.16 6.72
C VAL A 231 6.51 9.27 8.25
N ALA A 232 7.69 9.55 8.80
CA ALA A 232 7.93 9.74 10.24
C ALA A 232 7.31 11.03 10.81
N ARG A 233 6.95 12.01 9.97
CA ARG A 233 6.16 13.19 10.36
C ARG A 233 4.66 13.07 10.10
N GLY A 234 4.21 12.00 9.44
CA GLY A 234 2.80 11.79 9.13
C GLY A 234 2.34 12.61 7.92
N GLY A 235 3.26 12.87 6.98
CA GLY A 235 2.93 13.53 5.72
C GLY A 235 2.01 12.68 4.83
N SER A 236 1.47 13.29 3.78
CA SER A 236 0.52 12.68 2.85
C SER A 236 1.20 11.72 1.85
N VAL A 237 1.82 10.64 2.37
CA VAL A 237 2.41 9.57 1.56
C VAL A 237 1.45 8.38 1.54
N PRO A 238 1.14 7.80 0.36
CA PRO A 238 0.32 6.60 0.29
C PRO A 238 0.96 5.44 1.11
N PRO A 239 0.15 4.60 1.78
CA PRO A 239 0.66 3.48 2.57
C PRO A 239 1.59 2.59 1.75
N PHE A 240 2.71 2.19 2.34
CA PHE A 240 3.72 1.32 1.73
C PHE A 240 4.32 1.81 0.41
N SER A 241 4.12 3.09 0.05
CA SER A 241 4.76 3.67 -1.13
C SER A 241 6.28 3.72 -0.96
N MET A 242 6.99 3.08 -1.88
CA MET A 242 8.47 3.09 -1.94
C MET A 242 8.99 4.08 -2.99
N ASN A 243 8.20 5.10 -3.31
CA ASN A 243 8.58 6.13 -4.27
C ASN A 243 9.18 7.37 -3.58
N PRO A 244 10.51 7.57 -3.60
CA PRO A 244 11.15 8.71 -2.94
C PRO A 244 10.87 10.05 -3.61
N THR A 245 10.29 10.09 -4.82
CA THR A 245 9.94 11.36 -5.48
C THR A 245 8.78 12.07 -4.78
N LEU A 246 8.00 11.38 -3.96
CA LEU A 246 6.91 11.97 -3.18
C LEU A 246 7.41 12.93 -2.08
N ALA A 247 8.67 12.77 -1.69
CA ALA A 247 9.36 13.66 -0.74
C ALA A 247 10.17 14.76 -1.45
N ALA A 248 10.22 14.76 -2.80
CA ALA A 248 10.94 15.77 -3.56
C ALA A 248 10.13 17.08 -3.65
N PRO A 249 10.81 18.25 -3.77
CA PRO A 249 10.12 19.52 -4.00
C PRO A 249 9.27 19.46 -5.29
N ALA A 250 8.09 20.09 -5.26
CA ALA A 250 7.07 20.05 -6.32
C ALA A 250 7.54 20.51 -7.72
N ASP A 251 8.70 21.16 -7.82
CA ASP A 251 9.27 21.71 -9.06
C ASP A 251 10.12 20.69 -9.87
N ARG A 252 10.41 19.51 -9.32
CA ARG A 252 11.19 18.48 -10.05
C ARG A 252 10.30 17.66 -10.99
N THR A 253 10.03 18.20 -12.18
CA THR A 253 9.24 17.54 -13.24
C THR A 253 10.00 16.46 -14.03
N LYS A 254 11.34 16.38 -13.91
CA LYS A 254 12.18 15.40 -14.61
C LYS A 254 12.98 14.52 -13.65
N VAL A 255 12.96 13.20 -13.92
CA VAL A 255 13.78 12.22 -13.20
C VAL A 255 15.24 12.39 -13.60
N ASN A 256 16.08 12.84 -12.66
CA ASN A 256 17.52 12.92 -12.86
C ASN A 256 18.20 11.64 -12.37
N TYR A 257 18.72 10.83 -13.30
CA TYR A 257 19.45 9.58 -13.01
C TYR A 257 20.92 9.79 -12.61
N TRP A 258 21.47 10.98 -12.81
CA TRP A 258 22.88 11.29 -12.51
C TRP A 258 23.03 11.94 -11.12
N PRO A 259 24.17 11.79 -10.42
CA PRO A 259 24.37 12.42 -9.13
C PRO A 259 24.28 13.95 -9.22
N ASP A 260 23.68 14.59 -8.21
CA ASP A 260 23.57 16.05 -8.18
C ASP A 260 24.92 16.67 -7.75
N PRO A 261 25.23 17.94 -8.07
CA PRO A 261 26.51 18.56 -7.71
C PRO A 261 26.84 18.52 -6.20
N GLN A 262 25.80 18.49 -5.37
CA GLN A 262 25.91 18.37 -3.92
C GLN A 262 26.36 16.98 -3.44
N ASP A 263 26.16 15.93 -4.24
CA ASP A 263 26.53 14.56 -3.89
C ASP A 263 28.03 14.37 -4.10
N TRP A 264 28.57 14.94 -5.17
CA TRP A 264 30.02 15.02 -5.43
C TRP A 264 30.78 15.79 -4.37
N LYS A 265 30.21 16.90 -3.87
CA LYS A 265 30.81 17.73 -2.81
C LYS A 265 30.63 17.16 -1.40
N SER A 266 29.99 16.01 -1.27
CA SER A 266 29.72 15.42 0.04
C SER A 266 31.00 14.93 0.72
N TRP A 267 30.98 14.94 2.06
CA TRP A 267 32.05 14.40 2.90
C TRP A 267 32.32 12.91 2.69
N ALA A 268 31.36 12.16 2.14
CA ALA A 268 31.51 10.74 1.87
C ALA A 268 32.20 10.43 0.53
N ILE A 269 32.23 11.39 -0.40
CA ILE A 269 32.73 11.19 -1.78
C ILE A 269 34.02 11.99 -1.99
N ALA A 270 33.98 13.32 -1.89
CA ALA A 270 35.11 14.17 -2.28
C ALA A 270 36.43 13.82 -1.54
N PRO A 271 36.45 13.69 -0.19
CA PRO A 271 37.68 13.36 0.53
C PRO A 271 38.24 11.97 0.21
N PHE A 272 37.40 11.04 -0.27
CA PHE A 272 37.83 9.68 -0.59
C PHE A 272 38.38 9.57 -2.00
N TYR A 273 37.66 10.09 -3.01
CA TYR A 273 38.03 9.89 -4.43
C TYR A 273 38.99 10.93 -4.97
N LEU A 274 38.95 12.18 -4.48
CA LEU A 274 39.81 13.25 -5.01
C LEU A 274 41.31 12.94 -4.80
N PRO A 275 41.77 12.48 -3.63
CA PRO A 275 43.19 12.12 -3.46
C PRO A 275 43.62 10.98 -4.38
N LEU A 276 42.75 9.98 -4.60
CA LEU A 276 43.04 8.83 -5.47
C LEU A 276 43.21 9.24 -6.95
N LEU A 277 42.39 10.19 -7.41
CA LEU A 277 42.52 10.77 -8.74
C LEU A 277 43.79 11.63 -8.86
N LEU A 278 44.11 12.42 -7.84
CA LEU A 278 45.33 13.24 -7.81
C LEU A 278 46.60 12.37 -7.87
N VAL A 279 46.67 11.29 -7.09
CA VAL A 279 47.78 10.34 -7.14
C VAL A 279 47.93 9.73 -8.54
N GLY A 280 46.82 9.31 -9.15
CA GLY A 280 46.85 8.80 -10.53
C GLY A 280 47.34 9.85 -11.53
N GLY A 281 46.87 11.09 -11.42
CA GLY A 281 47.30 12.20 -12.29
C GLY A 281 48.80 12.50 -12.17
N VAL A 282 49.32 12.57 -10.93
CA VAL A 282 50.76 12.75 -10.66
C VAL A 282 51.57 11.57 -11.21
N LEU A 283 51.06 10.34 -11.07
CA LEU A 283 51.73 9.15 -11.61
C LEU A 283 51.81 9.18 -13.13
N VAL A 284 50.73 9.57 -13.82
CA VAL A 284 50.71 9.72 -15.28
C VAL A 284 51.71 10.78 -15.74
N THR A 285 51.72 11.97 -15.11
CA THR A 285 52.65 13.04 -15.49
C THR A 285 54.10 12.66 -15.21
N TYR A 286 54.38 11.96 -14.10
CA TYR A 286 55.70 11.44 -13.77
C TYR A 286 56.21 10.45 -14.82
N ILE A 287 55.38 9.47 -15.21
CA ILE A 287 55.75 8.46 -16.21
C ILE A 287 55.98 9.12 -17.57
N LEU A 288 55.10 10.03 -18.00
CA LEU A 288 55.23 10.72 -19.29
C LEU A 288 56.45 11.64 -19.37
N SER A 289 56.89 12.22 -18.25
CA SER A 289 58.05 13.12 -18.21
C SER A 289 59.40 12.36 -18.15
N GLY A 290 59.36 11.04 -17.91
CA GLY A 290 60.53 10.17 -17.86
C GLY A 290 60.76 9.35 -19.15
N CYS A 291 59.92 9.51 -20.16
CA CYS A 291 60.08 8.97 -21.52
C CYS A 291 60.60 10.06 -22.46
#